data_AF-A0A976PJT3-F1
#
_entry.id   AF-A0A976PJT3-F1
#
_cell.length_a   1.000
_cell.length_b   1.000
_cell.length_c   1.000
_cell.angle_alpha   90.00
_cell.angle_beta   90.00
_cell.angle_gamma   90.00
#
_symmetry.space_group_name_H-M   'P 1'
#
loop_
_entity.id
_entity.type
_entity.pdbx_description
1 polymer ?
#
loop_
_entity_poly.entity_id
_entity_poly.type
_entity_poly.pdbx_seq_one_letter_code
_entity_poly.pdbx_strand_id
1 'polypeptide(L)'
;MKRLLKQVLWLWLAGASLPGLGDETCLLLAETYYEQIYCELKALGQGNKLPAFYDFRRNDELTQALLLKRPTAKLGIELAMPVRTKASVAVLPKSPAQSGSSSPDSVCRLDGPSLYCGDSHYRLVGNKGNGKLREGVLGSGNRMEIPVQRNALTEQKKLEY
;
A
#
# COMPACT_ATOMS: atom_id res chain seq x y z
N MET A 1 15.31 -34.37 -59.59
CA MET A 1 14.17 -33.48 -59.28
C MET A 1 13.65 -33.69 -57.85
N LYS A 2 14.45 -33.41 -56.82
CA LYS A 2 14.03 -33.51 -55.41
C LYS A 2 14.91 -32.59 -54.55
N ARG A 3 14.60 -31.30 -54.44
CA ARG A 3 15.22 -30.40 -53.42
C ARG A 3 14.66 -28.96 -53.36
N LEU A 4 13.42 -28.69 -53.73
CA LEU A 4 12.85 -27.33 -53.64
C LEU A 4 11.41 -27.34 -53.09
N LEU A 5 11.20 -27.91 -51.90
CA LEU A 5 9.87 -27.85 -51.27
C LEU A 5 9.88 -27.76 -49.73
N LYS A 6 10.97 -27.33 -49.09
CA LYS A 6 11.09 -27.35 -47.61
C LYS A 6 11.49 -26.03 -46.93
N GLN A 7 11.40 -24.89 -47.60
CA GLN A 7 11.84 -23.60 -47.02
C GLN A 7 10.79 -22.49 -47.00
N VAL A 8 9.49 -22.82 -46.88
CA VAL A 8 8.43 -21.80 -46.72
C VAL A 8 7.53 -22.09 -45.51
N LEU A 9 8.10 -22.59 -44.41
CA LEU A 9 7.31 -22.83 -43.19
C LEU A 9 8.11 -22.56 -41.92
N TRP A 10 8.76 -21.40 -41.83
CA TRP A 10 9.41 -20.92 -40.61
C TRP A 10 9.29 -19.39 -40.48
N LEU A 11 8.10 -18.84 -40.71
CA LEU A 11 7.89 -17.39 -40.65
C LEU A 11 6.51 -16.97 -40.12
N TRP A 12 5.90 -17.75 -39.23
CA TRP A 12 4.69 -17.34 -38.48
C TRP A 12 4.68 -17.97 -37.08
N LEU A 13 5.72 -17.71 -36.29
CA LEU A 13 5.74 -17.90 -34.83
C LEU A 13 6.34 -16.63 -34.18
N ALA A 14 6.00 -15.47 -34.72
CA ALA A 14 6.02 -14.25 -33.93
C ALA A 14 4.87 -14.38 -32.95
N GLY A 15 5.18 -14.86 -31.74
CA GLY A 15 4.26 -14.83 -30.62
C GLY A 15 3.75 -13.41 -30.48
N ALA A 16 2.50 -13.18 -30.87
CA ALA A 16 1.79 -11.97 -30.53
C ALA A 16 1.71 -11.93 -29.01
N SER A 17 2.63 -11.20 -28.37
CA SER A 17 2.40 -10.71 -27.02
C SER A 17 1.17 -9.82 -27.12
N LEU A 18 -0.01 -10.36 -26.78
CA LEU A 18 -1.20 -9.54 -26.65
C LEU A 18 -0.88 -8.45 -25.61
N PRO A 19 -1.06 -7.16 -25.93
CA PRO A 19 -1.04 -6.11 -24.91
C PRO A 19 -2.10 -6.46 -23.87
N GLY A 20 -1.73 -6.35 -22.59
CA GLY A 20 -2.57 -6.81 -21.48
C GLY A 20 -3.97 -6.20 -21.54
N LEU A 21 -5.00 -7.04 -21.56
CA LEU A 21 -6.43 -6.70 -21.39
C LEU A 21 -6.74 -6.25 -19.94
N GLY A 22 -5.90 -5.38 -19.36
CA GLY A 22 -6.02 -4.95 -17.96
C GLY A 22 -6.68 -3.58 -17.79
N ASP A 23 -6.74 -2.75 -18.83
CA ASP A 23 -7.01 -1.32 -18.68
C ASP A 23 -8.49 -0.95 -18.93
N GLU A 24 -9.16 -1.55 -19.92
CA GLU A 24 -10.57 -1.23 -20.24
C GLU A 24 -11.56 -1.69 -19.16
N THR A 25 -11.25 -2.77 -18.45
CA THR A 25 -12.08 -3.26 -17.33
C THR A 25 -11.96 -2.40 -16.09
N CYS A 26 -10.85 -1.67 -15.91
CA CYS A 26 -10.66 -0.77 -14.78
C CYS A 26 -11.70 0.34 -14.78
N LEU A 27 -11.88 1.02 -15.92
CA LEU A 27 -12.78 2.18 -16.00
C LEU A 27 -14.25 1.79 -15.82
N LEU A 28 -14.64 0.60 -16.27
CA LEU A 28 -15.99 0.06 -16.05
C LEU A 28 -16.29 -0.26 -14.57
N LEU A 29 -15.26 -0.51 -13.77
CA LEU A 29 -15.35 -0.81 -12.35
C LEU A 29 -15.17 0.42 -11.46
N ALA A 30 -14.80 1.57 -12.03
CA ALA A 30 -14.52 2.78 -11.29
C ALA A 30 -15.81 3.48 -10.86
N GLU A 31 -16.05 3.54 -9.55
CA GLU A 31 -17.28 4.13 -8.99
C GLU A 31 -17.07 5.59 -8.53
N THR A 32 -15.82 5.97 -8.27
CA THR A 32 -15.45 7.29 -7.73
C THR A 32 -14.58 8.09 -8.68
N TYR A 33 -14.55 9.41 -8.50
CA TYR A 33 -13.65 10.31 -9.25
C TYR A 33 -12.18 9.86 -9.18
N TYR A 34 -11.70 9.48 -8.00
CA TYR A 34 -10.31 9.05 -7.85
C TYR A 34 -10.04 7.69 -8.49
N GLU A 35 -11.00 6.77 -8.50
CA GLU A 35 -10.87 5.50 -9.23
C GLU A 35 -10.80 5.70 -10.74
N GLN A 36 -11.58 6.64 -11.29
CA GLN A 36 -11.53 6.98 -12.72
C GLN A 36 -10.13 7.52 -13.10
N ILE A 37 -9.62 8.48 -12.32
CA ILE A 37 -8.26 9.02 -12.52
C ILE A 37 -7.20 7.93 -12.34
N TYR A 38 -7.36 7.01 -11.38
CA TYR A 38 -6.46 5.87 -11.23
C TYR A 38 -6.42 5.04 -12.53
N CYS A 39 -7.58 4.71 -13.11
CA CYS A 39 -7.66 3.89 -14.31
C CYS A 39 -7.04 4.59 -15.52
N GLU A 40 -7.28 5.89 -15.68
CA GLU A 40 -6.63 6.70 -16.72
C GLU A 40 -5.10 6.68 -16.58
N LEU A 41 -4.58 6.86 -15.36
CA LEU A 41 -3.14 6.80 -15.11
C LEU A 41 -2.54 5.42 -15.40
N LYS A 42 -3.28 4.33 -15.17
CA LYS A 42 -2.82 2.97 -15.51
C LYS A 42 -2.79 2.76 -17.02
N ALA A 43 -3.83 3.20 -17.74
CA ALA A 43 -3.89 3.14 -19.20
C ALA A 43 -2.77 3.98 -19.87
N LEU A 44 -2.36 5.09 -19.24
CA LEU A 44 -1.22 5.90 -19.67
C LEU A 44 0.16 5.34 -19.25
N GLY A 45 0.20 4.18 -18.58
CA GLY A 45 1.44 3.57 -18.09
C GLY A 45 2.10 4.31 -16.91
N GLN A 46 1.41 5.26 -16.29
CA GLN A 46 1.91 6.09 -15.18
C GLN A 46 1.58 5.52 -13.79
N GLY A 47 0.84 4.42 -13.72
CA GLY A 47 0.44 3.79 -12.47
C GLY A 47 1.40 2.73 -11.90
N ASN A 48 2.68 2.71 -12.33
CA ASN A 48 3.67 1.71 -11.89
C ASN A 48 3.98 1.76 -10.38
N LYS A 49 3.77 2.92 -9.76
CA LYS A 49 3.97 3.12 -8.31
C LYS A 49 2.66 3.11 -7.52
N LEU A 50 1.53 2.96 -8.22
CA LEU A 50 0.23 2.86 -7.58
C LEU A 50 0.01 1.40 -7.14
N PRO A 51 -0.69 1.18 -6.02
CA PRO A 51 -1.07 -0.16 -5.58
C PRO A 51 -2.01 -0.81 -6.61
N ALA A 52 -2.35 -2.09 -6.42
CA ALA A 52 -3.38 -2.74 -7.23
C ALA A 52 -4.74 -2.03 -7.04
N PHE A 53 -5.65 -2.14 -8.02
CA PHE A 53 -6.92 -1.40 -8.01
C PHE A 53 -7.76 -1.70 -6.76
N TYR A 54 -7.85 -2.97 -6.38
CA TYR A 54 -8.59 -3.37 -5.18
C TYR A 54 -8.01 -2.76 -3.89
N ASP A 55 -6.68 -2.69 -3.78
CA ASP A 55 -6.00 -2.06 -2.63
C ASP A 55 -6.17 -0.55 -2.64
N PHE A 56 -6.12 0.08 -3.81
CA PHE A 56 -6.39 1.51 -3.99
C PHE A 56 -7.79 1.86 -3.49
N ARG A 57 -8.80 1.10 -3.93
CA ARG A 57 -10.22 1.29 -3.61
C ARG A 57 -10.53 1.22 -2.11
N ARG A 58 -9.77 0.43 -1.34
CA ARG A 58 -9.97 0.29 0.11
C ARG A 58 -9.49 1.50 0.93
N ASN A 59 -8.74 2.42 0.32
CA ASN A 59 -8.29 3.63 1.00
C ASN A 59 -9.42 4.65 1.13
N ASP A 60 -9.37 5.47 2.17
CA ASP A 60 -10.25 6.63 2.28
C ASP A 60 -9.96 7.66 1.17
N GLU A 61 -10.94 8.54 0.91
CA GLU A 61 -10.91 9.52 -0.18
C GLU A 61 -9.65 10.40 -0.17
N LEU A 62 -9.19 10.83 1.01
CA LEU A 62 -8.00 11.67 1.13
C LEU A 62 -6.75 10.87 0.79
N THR A 63 -6.65 9.62 1.25
CA THR A 63 -5.52 8.75 0.91
C THR A 63 -5.48 8.43 -0.59
N GLN A 64 -6.63 8.12 -1.20
CA GLN A 64 -6.75 7.96 -2.65
C GLN A 64 -6.22 9.19 -3.40
N ALA A 65 -6.69 10.39 -3.04
CA ALA A 65 -6.25 11.63 -3.65
C ALA A 65 -4.73 11.87 -3.50
N LEU A 66 -4.16 11.55 -2.33
CA LEU A 66 -2.72 11.71 -2.08
C LEU A 66 -1.86 10.76 -2.91
N LEU A 67 -2.30 9.52 -3.12
CA LEU A 67 -1.61 8.56 -3.97
C LEU A 67 -1.56 9.03 -5.43
N LEU A 68 -2.64 9.66 -5.91
CA LEU A 68 -2.77 10.16 -7.28
C LEU A 68 -2.08 11.51 -7.53
N LYS A 69 -1.94 12.35 -6.50
CA LYS A 69 -1.46 13.73 -6.63
C LYS A 69 -0.15 13.88 -7.40
N ARG A 70 0.83 13.02 -7.13
CA ARG A 70 2.15 13.13 -7.77
C ARG A 70 2.13 12.65 -9.23
N PRO A 71 1.57 11.47 -9.58
CA PRO A 71 1.48 11.06 -10.97
C PRO A 71 0.61 12.00 -11.83
N THR A 72 -0.50 12.54 -11.32
CA THR A 72 -1.31 13.52 -12.07
C THR A 72 -0.57 14.82 -12.33
N ALA A 73 0.12 15.37 -11.30
CA ALA A 73 0.88 16.61 -11.45
C ALA A 73 1.99 16.53 -12.51
N LYS A 74 2.63 15.36 -12.67
CA LYS A 74 3.64 15.14 -13.72
C LYS A 74 3.07 15.25 -15.14
N LEU A 75 1.79 14.95 -15.29
CA LEU A 75 1.06 15.02 -16.55
C LEU A 75 0.31 16.35 -16.73
N GLY A 76 0.41 17.27 -15.77
CA GLY A 76 -0.36 18.51 -15.79
C GLY A 76 -1.86 18.32 -15.57
N ILE A 77 -2.30 17.18 -15.05
CA ILE A 77 -3.70 16.91 -14.72
C ILE A 77 -3.99 17.53 -13.36
N GLU A 78 -4.99 18.41 -13.30
CA GLU A 78 -5.45 19.00 -12.05
C GLU A 78 -6.34 18.00 -11.31
N LEU A 79 -5.92 17.65 -10.08
CA LEU A 79 -6.65 16.72 -9.23
C LEU A 79 -7.41 17.50 -8.14
N ALA A 80 -8.72 17.34 -8.09
CA ALA A 80 -9.53 17.89 -7.00
C ALA A 80 -9.12 17.23 -5.68
N MET A 81 -8.71 18.03 -4.70
CA MET A 81 -8.33 17.51 -3.37
C MET A 81 -9.51 17.63 -2.41
N PRO A 82 -9.80 16.60 -1.60
CA PRO A 82 -10.91 16.65 -0.67
C PRO A 82 -10.60 17.65 0.46
N VAL A 83 -11.59 18.46 0.83
CA VAL A 83 -11.45 19.45 1.89
C VAL A 83 -11.46 18.73 3.24
N ARG A 84 -10.39 18.89 4.01
CA ARG A 84 -10.37 18.39 5.39
C ARG A 84 -11.35 19.17 6.24
N THR A 85 -12.53 18.62 6.49
CA THR A 85 -13.37 19.07 7.59
C THR A 85 -12.62 18.73 8.89
N LYS A 86 -12.20 19.76 9.62
CA LYS A 86 -11.52 19.60 10.89
C LYS A 86 -12.51 18.99 11.89
N ALA A 87 -12.48 17.68 12.07
CA ALA A 87 -13.07 17.07 13.26
C ALA A 87 -12.29 17.59 14.48
N SER A 88 -12.96 18.35 15.35
CA SER A 88 -12.38 18.90 16.58
C SER A 88 -12.12 17.77 17.56
N VAL A 89 -10.88 17.30 17.65
CA VAL A 89 -10.45 16.43 18.75
C VAL A 89 -9.89 17.32 19.84
N ALA A 90 -10.62 17.40 20.96
CA ALA A 90 -10.23 18.10 22.17
C ALA A 90 -8.86 17.60 22.65
N VAL A 91 -7.97 18.55 22.93
CA VAL A 91 -6.62 18.32 23.45
C VAL A 91 -6.70 18.22 24.96
N LEU A 92 -6.27 17.09 25.54
CA LEU A 92 -5.91 17.00 26.96
C LEU A 92 -4.38 16.94 27.14
N PRO A 93 -3.88 17.38 28.31
CA PRO A 93 -2.51 17.85 28.49
C PRO A 93 -1.47 16.71 28.60
N LYS A 94 -0.24 17.11 28.30
CA LYS A 94 0.97 16.30 28.14
C LYS A 94 1.68 16.17 29.49
N SER A 95 1.95 14.95 29.95
CA SER A 95 2.88 14.70 31.07
C SER A 95 4.11 13.91 30.59
N PRO A 96 5.28 14.04 31.24
CA PRO A 96 6.58 13.77 30.65
C PRO A 96 6.96 12.29 30.67
N ALA A 97 7.81 11.93 29.70
CA ALA A 97 8.40 10.61 29.54
C ALA A 97 9.46 10.33 30.63
N GLN A 98 9.42 9.14 31.22
CA GLN A 98 10.58 8.54 31.88
C GLN A 98 10.83 7.13 31.36
N SER A 99 12.12 6.81 31.37
CA SER A 99 12.80 5.67 30.75
C SER A 99 12.42 4.35 31.40
N GLY A 100 12.37 3.30 30.59
CA GLY A 100 11.95 1.96 30.98
C GLY A 100 12.89 1.29 31.98
N SER A 101 12.26 0.57 32.92
CA SER A 101 12.85 -0.53 33.69
C SER A 101 12.18 -1.80 33.20
N SER A 102 12.93 -2.67 32.53
CA SER A 102 12.50 -3.96 32.06
C SER A 102 12.35 -4.94 33.23
N SER A 103 11.13 -5.12 33.72
CA SER A 103 10.76 -6.31 34.49
C SER A 103 10.17 -7.35 33.52
N PRO A 104 10.67 -8.59 33.51
CA PRO A 104 10.06 -9.67 32.75
C PRO A 104 8.73 -10.02 33.44
N ASP A 105 7.69 -10.29 32.65
CA ASP A 105 6.33 -10.66 33.08
C ASP A 105 5.31 -9.52 33.26
N SER A 106 5.52 -8.34 32.67
CA SER A 106 4.41 -7.40 32.52
C SER A 106 3.43 -7.92 31.46
N VAL A 107 2.34 -8.56 31.88
CA VAL A 107 1.19 -8.86 31.01
C VAL A 107 0.69 -7.53 30.44
N CYS A 108 0.97 -7.29 29.16
CA CYS A 108 0.48 -6.11 28.47
C CYS A 108 -1.00 -6.30 28.13
N ARG A 109 -1.84 -5.32 28.47
CA ARG A 109 -3.27 -5.28 28.11
C ARG A 109 -3.53 -4.18 27.09
N LEU A 110 -4.13 -4.55 25.96
CA LEU A 110 -4.65 -3.61 24.97
C LEU A 110 -6.11 -3.25 25.31
N ASP A 111 -6.42 -1.96 25.33
CA ASP A 111 -7.73 -1.40 25.64
C ASP A 111 -8.03 -0.23 24.70
N GLY A 112 -8.75 -0.52 23.63
CA GLY A 112 -8.95 0.41 22.51
C GLY A 112 -7.60 0.94 21.98
N PRO A 113 -7.36 2.27 21.98
CA PRO A 113 -6.11 2.85 21.51
C PRO A 113 -5.01 2.91 22.59
N SER A 114 -5.18 2.25 23.73
CA SER A 114 -4.20 2.29 24.83
C SER A 114 -3.61 0.91 25.11
N LEU A 115 -2.29 0.85 25.31
CA LEU A 115 -1.57 -0.33 25.74
C LEU A 115 -1.00 -0.09 27.14
N TYR A 116 -1.34 -0.96 28.08
CA TYR A 116 -0.90 -0.90 29.47
C TYR A 116 0.05 -2.07 29.74
N CYS A 117 1.29 -1.80 30.11
CA CYS A 117 2.31 -2.80 30.42
C CYS A 117 2.92 -2.46 31.79
N GLY A 118 2.45 -3.11 32.86
CA GLY A 118 2.81 -2.72 34.23
C GLY A 118 2.47 -1.25 34.49
N ASP A 119 3.45 -0.47 34.94
CA ASP A 119 3.30 0.98 35.17
C ASP A 119 3.41 1.84 33.89
N SER A 120 3.74 1.22 32.76
CA SER A 120 3.87 1.93 31.48
C SER A 120 2.53 2.01 30.76
N HIS A 121 2.18 3.22 30.32
CA HIS A 121 1.01 3.48 29.49
C HIS A 121 1.42 4.07 28.14
N TYR A 122 1.00 3.40 27.07
CA TYR A 122 1.23 3.83 25.70
C TYR A 122 -0.10 4.13 25.02
N ARG A 123 -0.16 5.24 24.28
CA ARG A 123 -1.32 5.60 23.46
C ARG A 123 -0.96 5.45 21.98
N LEU A 124 -1.82 4.77 21.23
CA LEU A 124 -1.74 4.67 19.79
C LEU A 124 -1.77 6.08 19.18
N VAL A 125 -0.72 6.39 18.43
CA VAL A 125 -0.60 7.63 17.66
C VAL A 125 -0.62 7.27 16.18
N GLY A 126 -1.31 8.09 15.38
CA GLY A 126 -1.26 7.94 13.93
C GLY A 126 0.13 8.25 13.36
N ASN A 127 0.31 7.96 12.07
CA ASN A 127 1.55 8.22 11.36
C ASN A 127 1.94 9.69 11.46
N LYS A 128 3.14 9.94 12.01
CA LYS A 128 3.74 11.27 12.06
C LYS A 128 4.74 11.39 10.93
N GLY A 129 4.80 12.55 10.28
CA GLY A 129 5.87 12.85 9.33
C GLY A 129 7.23 12.86 10.03
N ASN A 130 8.29 12.48 9.31
CA ASN A 130 9.62 12.26 9.89
C ASN A 130 10.15 13.46 10.69
N GLY A 131 9.90 14.70 10.25
CA GLY A 131 10.32 15.91 10.96
C GLY A 131 9.57 16.21 12.27
N LYS A 132 8.51 15.46 12.58
CA LYS A 132 7.77 15.54 13.86
C LYS A 132 8.15 14.42 14.83
N LEU A 133 9.03 13.51 14.42
CA LEU A 133 9.57 12.47 15.27
C LEU A 133 10.65 13.07 16.18
N ARG A 134 10.79 12.51 17.38
CA ARG A 134 11.92 12.87 18.25
C ARG A 134 13.20 12.30 17.65
N GLU A 135 14.31 12.96 17.95
CA GLU A 135 15.63 12.48 17.55
C GLU A 135 15.87 11.04 18.06
N GLY A 136 16.50 10.21 17.24
CA GLY A 136 16.78 8.81 17.56
C GLY A 136 15.62 7.83 17.36
N VAL A 137 14.38 8.28 17.13
CA VAL A 137 13.22 7.37 16.92
C VAL A 137 13.42 6.44 15.73
N LEU A 138 14.06 6.91 14.66
CA LEU A 138 14.40 6.10 13.47
C LEU A 138 15.84 5.53 13.54
N GLY A 139 16.46 5.52 14.72
CA GLY A 139 17.79 4.96 14.93
C GLY A 139 17.82 3.44 14.69
N SER A 140 18.99 2.92 14.34
CA SER A 140 19.20 1.50 14.01
C SER A 140 18.86 0.52 15.14
N GLY A 141 18.77 0.98 16.38
CA GLY A 141 18.35 0.22 17.55
C GLY A 141 16.83 0.06 17.70
N ASN A 142 16.02 0.88 17.02
CA ASN A 142 14.55 0.77 17.08
C ASN A 142 14.06 -0.14 15.95
N ARG A 143 14.10 -1.45 16.22
CA ARG A 143 13.61 -2.46 15.28
C ARG A 143 12.34 -3.11 15.81
N MET A 144 11.38 -3.30 14.92
CA MET A 144 10.27 -4.20 15.20
C MET A 144 10.80 -5.61 15.01
N GLU A 145 10.92 -6.37 16.09
CA GLU A 145 11.38 -7.77 16.09
C GLU A 145 10.26 -8.68 15.56
N ILE A 146 9.78 -8.39 14.35
CA ILE A 146 8.78 -9.20 13.68
C ILE A 146 9.47 -10.49 13.25
N PRO A 147 8.97 -11.68 13.66
CA PRO A 147 9.55 -12.94 13.24
C PRO A 147 9.49 -13.04 11.72
N VAL A 148 10.58 -13.53 11.12
CA VAL A 148 10.61 -13.84 9.70
C VAL A 148 9.63 -14.99 9.46
N GLN A 149 8.44 -14.69 8.94
CA GLN A 149 7.53 -15.71 8.46
C GLN A 149 8.16 -16.37 7.23
N ARG A 150 8.78 -17.53 7.44
CA ARG A 150 9.10 -18.43 6.35
C ARG A 150 7.77 -18.99 5.87
N ASN A 151 7.26 -18.47 4.76
CA ASN A 151 6.19 -19.11 4.01
C ASN A 151 6.63 -20.54 3.68
N ALA A 152 6.17 -21.51 4.45
CA ALA A 152 6.21 -22.90 4.03
C ALA A 152 5.28 -22.98 2.83
N LEU A 153 5.84 -22.94 1.63
CA LEU A 153 5.16 -23.31 0.38
C LEU A 153 4.79 -24.79 0.48
N THR A 154 3.72 -25.09 1.21
CA THR A 154 3.12 -26.42 1.29
C THR A 154 1.61 -26.31 1.18
N GLU A 155 1.14 -25.61 0.16
CA GLU A 155 -0.24 -25.69 -0.34
C GLU A 155 -0.17 -26.07 -1.82
N GLN A 156 0.43 -27.23 -2.08
CA GLN A 156 0.24 -28.00 -3.32
C GLN A 156 -0.13 -29.43 -2.93
N LYS A 157 -1.34 -29.62 -2.41
CA LYS A 157 -2.12 -30.83 -2.71
C LYS A 157 -3.57 -30.67 -2.29
N LYS A 158 -4.44 -31.06 -3.22
CA LYS A 158 -5.81 -31.55 -3.02
C LYS A 158 -6.94 -30.55 -3.30
N LEU A 159 -7.13 -30.28 -4.59
CA LEU A 159 -8.48 -30.29 -5.17
C LEU A 159 -8.43 -31.11 -6.47
N GLU A 160 -8.37 -32.44 -6.30
CA GLU A 160 -8.99 -33.37 -7.25
C GLU A 160 -10.27 -33.85 -6.55
N TYR A 161 -11.41 -33.40 -7.07
CA TYR A 161 -12.69 -34.10 -7.09
C TYR A 161 -13.47 -33.60 -8.30
#